data_AF-A0A255IM74-F1
#
_entry.id   AF-A0A255IM74-F1
#
_cell.length_a   1.000
_cell.length_b   1.000
_cell.length_c   1.000
_cell.angle_alpha   90.00
_cell.angle_beta   90.00
_cell.angle_gamma   90.00
#
_symmetry.space_group_name_H-M   'P 1'
#
loop_
_entity.id
_entity.type
_entity.pdbx_description
1 polymer ?
#
loop_
_entity_poly.entity_id
_entity_poly.type
_entity_poly.pdbx_seq_one_letter_code
_entity_poly.pdbx_strand_id
1 'polypeptide(L)'
;MNNIEKGIVGEQEVINIIKKAIKLNQIQARIYNNVILEFPSMYGDNGYLTTELDHIIVTDYFVYIIETKNEHYMKCSYKDEQWKLMSNEEVSNPLIQNRLHKNIFCSELGVDRKKVMTIECLLKCDDMQLTTQYPNDYVCTRKNLLNVLCLLLRTKYNEKVDSNLNIKIKKYEDNSKNKADKHKEMLKTTEKIEKWTKTHEGHYNFTRTDISICPKCGARLVFRPYKGKDYSRGNVRKTQQYLIGCLNFAKESCDFHKCYSKKRGTGFDEIIVTSLEHRLGWIGLEEKVETILDQYERQKIIIAKLRENTESQNTIIEKQKLEISNLNKKNNEACEIIKKIQNQFTHFLGPFYLKK
;
A
#
# COMPACT_ATOMS: atom_id res chain seq x y z
N MET A 1 -0.70 1.18 27.86
CA MET A 1 -1.77 0.95 26.87
C MET A 1 -1.67 -0.46 26.33
N ASN A 2 -2.75 -1.22 26.42
CA ASN A 2 -2.87 -2.52 25.73
C ASN A 2 -3.01 -2.31 24.20
N ASN A 3 -2.92 -3.37 23.40
CA ASN A 3 -2.95 -3.25 21.93
C ASN A 3 -4.28 -2.71 21.39
N ILE A 4 -5.40 -2.99 22.07
CA ILE A 4 -6.73 -2.51 21.68
C ILE A 4 -6.81 -0.99 21.85
N GLU A 5 -6.36 -0.47 22.99
CA GLU A 5 -6.31 0.97 23.25
C GLU A 5 -5.40 1.69 22.26
N LYS A 6 -4.24 1.10 21.92
CA LYS A 6 -3.35 1.66 20.89
C LYS A 6 -4.04 1.76 19.53
N GLY A 7 -4.81 0.74 19.15
CA GLY A 7 -5.60 0.72 17.92
C GLY A 7 -6.60 1.88 17.88
N ILE A 8 -7.46 1.96 18.90
CA ILE A 8 -8.49 3.01 19.03
C ILE A 8 -7.88 4.41 18.99
N VAL A 9 -6.77 4.64 19.70
CA VAL A 9 -6.10 5.94 19.70
C VAL A 9 -5.56 6.29 18.30
N GLY A 10 -4.97 5.32 17.60
CA GLY A 10 -4.45 5.52 16.25
C GLY A 10 -5.57 5.84 15.24
N GLU A 11 -6.64 5.05 15.24
CA GLU A 11 -7.82 5.28 14.37
C GLU A 11 -8.44 6.65 14.63
N GLN A 12 -8.61 7.04 15.90
CA GLN A 12 -9.18 8.33 16.25
C GLN A 12 -8.31 9.51 15.78
N GLU A 13 -6.98 9.36 15.84
CA GLU A 13 -6.04 10.34 15.29
C GLU A 13 -6.20 10.48 13.78
N VAL A 14 -6.26 9.36 13.05
CA VAL A 14 -6.45 9.34 11.59
C VAL A 14 -7.78 9.98 11.20
N ILE A 15 -8.88 9.68 11.90
CA ILE A 15 -10.20 10.32 11.70
C ILE A 15 -10.11 11.85 11.82
N ASN A 16 -9.38 12.35 12.81
CA ASN A 16 -9.22 13.80 13.01
C ASN A 16 -8.44 14.44 11.85
N ILE A 17 -7.41 13.77 11.35
CA ILE A 17 -6.62 14.22 10.20
C ILE A 17 -7.48 14.19 8.93
N ILE A 18 -8.27 13.15 8.70
CA ILE A 18 -9.21 13.04 7.57
C ILE A 18 -10.19 14.23 7.57
N LYS A 19 -10.86 14.48 8.70
CA LYS A 19 -11.81 15.60 8.84
C LYS A 19 -11.13 16.95 8.58
N LYS A 20 -9.90 17.13 9.05
CA LYS A 20 -9.09 18.33 8.81
C LYS A 20 -8.77 18.50 7.32
N ALA A 21 -8.34 17.44 6.63
CA ALA A 21 -8.02 17.47 5.20
C ALA A 21 -9.25 17.84 4.36
N ILE A 22 -10.42 17.23 4.64
CA ILE A 22 -11.68 17.54 3.96
C ILE A 22 -12.07 19.01 4.15
N LYS A 23 -11.98 19.53 5.39
CA LYS A 23 -12.27 20.94 5.69
C LYS A 23 -11.33 21.89 4.95
N LEU A 24 -10.02 21.62 4.94
CA LEU A 24 -9.03 22.45 4.25
C LEU A 24 -9.22 22.45 2.73
N ASN A 25 -9.69 21.35 2.17
CA ASN A 25 -9.96 21.22 0.74
C ASN A 25 -11.33 21.73 0.32
N GLN A 26 -12.24 21.99 1.26
CA GLN A 26 -13.62 22.43 0.98
C GLN A 26 -14.34 21.49 0.00
N ILE A 27 -14.10 20.19 0.13
CA ILE A 27 -14.71 19.17 -0.72
C ILE A 27 -15.92 18.53 -0.03
N GLN A 28 -16.87 18.11 -0.85
CA GLN A 28 -17.93 17.22 -0.39
C GLN A 28 -17.39 15.79 -0.38
N ALA A 29 -17.38 15.17 0.80
CA ALA A 29 -16.98 13.78 0.97
C ALA A 29 -17.84 13.11 2.06
N ARG A 30 -18.05 11.81 1.92
CA ARG A 30 -18.64 10.97 2.97
C ARG A 30 -17.56 10.09 3.59
N ILE A 31 -17.61 9.92 4.91
CA ILE A 31 -16.66 9.12 5.67
C ILE A 31 -17.44 7.98 6.32
N TYR A 32 -16.93 6.77 6.19
CA TYR A 32 -17.44 5.57 6.85
C TYR A 32 -16.30 4.93 7.64
N ASN A 33 -16.59 4.38 8.82
CA ASN A 33 -15.56 3.79 9.68
C ASN A 33 -15.95 2.38 10.13
N ASN A 34 -14.95 1.52 10.29
CA ASN A 34 -15.08 0.15 10.80
C ASN A 34 -16.15 -0.63 10.03
N VAL A 35 -16.01 -0.61 8.70
CA VAL A 35 -16.95 -1.22 7.77
C VAL A 35 -16.57 -2.69 7.56
N ILE A 36 -17.45 -3.61 7.95
CA ILE A 36 -17.23 -5.04 7.79
C ILE A 36 -17.96 -5.53 6.54
N LEU A 37 -17.19 -5.91 5.54
CA LEU A 37 -17.68 -6.52 4.31
C LEU A 37 -17.71 -8.04 4.46
N GLU A 38 -18.72 -8.68 3.86
CA GLU A 38 -18.77 -10.13 3.68
C GLU A 38 -18.47 -10.45 2.22
N PHE A 39 -17.64 -11.45 1.97
CA PHE A 39 -17.25 -11.86 0.62
C PHE A 39 -17.15 -13.40 0.51
N PRO A 40 -17.38 -13.99 -0.67
CA PRO A 40 -17.32 -15.45 -0.83
C PRO A 40 -15.92 -16.01 -0.59
N SER A 41 -15.82 -17.08 0.19
CA SER A 41 -14.55 -17.72 0.56
C SER A 41 -14.73 -19.18 0.99
N MET A 42 -13.73 -20.02 0.74
CA MET A 42 -13.64 -21.37 1.29
C MET A 42 -13.38 -21.40 2.82
N TYR A 43 -12.80 -20.34 3.38
CA TYR A 43 -12.55 -20.23 4.82
C TYR A 43 -13.77 -19.77 5.61
N GLY A 44 -14.77 -19.27 4.91
CA GLY A 44 -15.93 -18.60 5.48
C GLY A 44 -17.00 -19.53 6.04
N ASP A 45 -17.67 -19.08 7.08
CA ASP A 45 -18.92 -19.68 7.53
C ASP A 45 -19.99 -19.50 6.44
N ASN A 46 -20.71 -20.59 6.14
CA ASN A 46 -21.66 -20.65 5.03
C ASN A 46 -21.10 -20.21 3.66
N GLY A 47 -19.78 -20.30 3.47
CA GLY A 47 -19.10 -19.90 2.24
C GLY A 47 -18.81 -18.41 2.13
N TYR A 48 -18.91 -17.66 3.23
CA TYR A 48 -18.62 -16.22 3.30
C TYR A 48 -17.66 -15.90 4.44
N LEU A 49 -16.59 -15.18 4.12
CA LEU A 49 -15.63 -14.63 5.07
C LEU A 49 -15.90 -13.12 5.22
N THR A 50 -15.27 -12.50 6.23
CA THR A 50 -15.39 -11.06 6.48
C THR A 50 -14.04 -10.36 6.43
N THR A 51 -14.04 -9.09 6.02
CA THR A 51 -12.91 -8.16 6.16
C THR A 51 -13.41 -6.86 6.77
N GLU A 52 -12.63 -6.27 7.66
CA GLU A 52 -12.89 -4.95 8.23
C GLU A 52 -12.04 -3.90 7.50
N LEU A 53 -12.64 -2.75 7.22
CA LEU A 53 -12.00 -1.58 6.64
C LEU A 53 -12.07 -0.43 7.64
N ASP A 54 -10.92 0.07 8.09
CA ASP A 54 -10.86 1.06 9.17
C ASP A 54 -11.56 2.36 8.76
N HIS A 55 -11.16 2.94 7.63
CA HIS A 55 -11.78 4.16 7.11
C HIS A 55 -12.00 4.12 5.60
N ILE A 56 -13.17 4.59 5.17
CA ILE A 56 -13.52 4.76 3.76
C ILE A 56 -13.94 6.22 3.55
N ILE A 57 -13.31 6.89 2.60
CA ILE A 57 -13.70 8.23 2.15
C ILE A 57 -14.25 8.12 0.73
N VAL A 58 -15.46 8.62 0.50
CA VAL A 58 -16.07 8.68 -0.83
C VAL A 58 -16.17 10.13 -1.26
N THR A 59 -15.49 10.49 -2.35
CA THR A 59 -15.63 11.78 -3.04
C THR A 59 -16.42 11.59 -4.34
N ASP A 60 -16.61 12.66 -5.12
CA ASP A 60 -17.23 12.58 -6.44
C ASP A 60 -16.49 11.65 -7.42
N TYR A 61 -15.17 11.54 -7.30
CA TYR A 61 -14.32 10.90 -8.32
C TYR A 61 -13.62 9.62 -7.83
N PHE A 62 -13.32 9.53 -6.54
CA PHE A 62 -12.54 8.43 -5.98
C PHE A 62 -13.09 7.96 -4.65
N VAL A 63 -12.79 6.69 -4.35
CA VAL A 63 -12.88 6.11 -3.02
C VAL A 63 -11.46 5.98 -2.46
N TYR A 64 -11.29 6.32 -1.19
CA TYR A 64 -10.04 6.12 -0.47
C TYR A 64 -10.29 5.13 0.65
N ILE A 65 -9.56 4.01 0.65
CA ILE A 65 -9.54 3.04 1.74
C ILE A 65 -8.27 3.32 2.55
N ILE A 66 -8.43 3.59 3.83
CA ILE A 66 -7.33 3.96 4.71
C ILE A 66 -7.25 2.93 5.82
N GLU A 67 -6.10 2.30 5.96
CA GLU A 67 -5.79 1.33 7.02
C GLU A 67 -4.80 1.95 8.00
N THR A 68 -5.00 1.70 9.30
CA THR A 68 -4.21 2.32 10.36
C THR A 68 -3.38 1.27 11.10
N LYS A 69 -2.06 1.44 11.10
CA LYS A 69 -1.15 0.61 11.91
C LYS A 69 -0.40 1.48 12.91
N ASN A 70 -0.62 1.21 14.19
CA ASN A 70 0.03 1.89 15.31
C ASN A 70 1.19 1.07 15.90
N GLU A 71 1.96 0.39 15.03
CA GLU A 71 3.04 -0.53 15.41
C GLU A 71 4.42 -0.06 14.90
N HIS A 72 5.48 -0.50 15.59
CA HIS A 72 6.86 -0.25 15.18
C HIS A 72 7.41 -1.45 14.41
N TYR A 73 7.84 -1.21 13.17
CA TYR A 73 8.42 -2.22 12.29
C TYR A 73 9.93 -2.06 12.17
N MET A 74 10.66 -3.18 12.10
CA MET A 74 12.12 -3.24 11.98
C MET A 74 12.57 -3.43 10.52
N LYS A 75 11.90 -4.30 9.77
CA LYS A 75 12.16 -4.56 8.35
C LYS A 75 10.89 -4.33 7.55
N CYS A 76 10.93 -3.34 6.65
CA CYS A 76 9.77 -2.86 5.90
C CYS A 76 10.01 -2.93 4.39
N SER A 77 10.52 -4.06 3.88
CA SER A 77 10.63 -4.24 2.43
C SER A 77 9.22 -4.42 1.86
N TYR A 78 8.83 -3.53 0.95
CA TYR A 78 7.46 -3.51 0.41
C TYR A 78 7.13 -4.78 -0.39
N LYS A 79 8.16 -5.49 -0.86
CA LYS A 79 8.05 -6.73 -1.63
C LYS A 79 7.98 -7.99 -0.77
N ASP A 80 8.35 -7.91 0.51
CA ASP A 80 8.37 -9.09 1.38
C ASP A 80 6.93 -9.49 1.76
N GLU A 81 6.63 -10.78 1.81
CA GLU A 81 5.29 -11.27 2.21
C GLU A 81 4.99 -11.02 3.70
N GLN A 82 6.03 -11.06 4.53
CA GLN A 82 5.95 -10.85 5.97
C GLN A 82 6.92 -9.74 6.38
N TRP A 83 6.46 -8.90 7.31
CA TRP A 83 7.28 -7.90 7.97
C TRP A 83 7.58 -8.34 9.41
N LYS A 84 8.51 -7.63 10.05
CA LYS A 84 8.90 -7.91 11.43
C LYS A 84 8.69 -6.70 12.31
N LEU A 85 7.99 -6.90 13.41
CA LEU A 85 7.83 -5.89 14.46
C LEU A 85 9.14 -5.73 15.25
N MET A 86 9.29 -4.61 15.94
CA MET A 86 10.39 -4.40 16.90
C MET A 86 10.35 -5.40 18.07
N SER A 87 9.20 -6.02 18.33
CA SER A 87 9.03 -7.15 19.26
C SER A 87 9.60 -8.47 18.74
N ASN A 88 10.17 -8.48 17.54
CA ASN A 88 10.67 -9.67 16.83
C ASN A 88 9.56 -10.64 16.35
N GLU A 89 8.30 -10.24 16.45
CA GLU A 89 7.14 -10.95 15.92
C GLU A 89 7.04 -10.76 14.39
N GLU A 90 6.79 -11.85 13.67
CA GLU A 90 6.50 -11.82 12.23
C GLU A 90 5.02 -11.56 12.02
N VAL A 91 4.72 -10.58 11.19
CA VAL A 91 3.35 -10.15 10.85
C VAL A 91 3.21 -10.07 9.34
N SER A 92 1.97 -10.25 8.86
CA SER A 92 1.70 -10.09 7.43
C SER A 92 2.01 -8.67 6.97
N ASN A 93 2.56 -8.54 5.76
CA ASN A 93 2.87 -7.24 5.19
C ASN A 93 1.56 -6.41 5.07
N PRO A 94 1.48 -5.24 5.73
CA PRO A 94 0.27 -4.41 5.73
C PRO A 94 -0.13 -3.96 4.32
N LEU A 95 0.83 -3.77 3.40
CA LEU A 95 0.55 -3.37 2.03
C LEU A 95 -0.18 -4.47 1.24
N ILE A 96 0.16 -5.74 1.49
CA ILE A 96 -0.55 -6.87 0.87
C ILE A 96 -1.95 -6.98 1.46
N GLN A 97 -2.10 -6.75 2.77
CA GLN A 97 -3.40 -6.73 3.44
C GLN A 97 -4.31 -5.63 2.86
N ASN A 98 -3.81 -4.40 2.73
CA ASN A 98 -4.58 -3.27 2.22
C ASN A 98 -4.96 -3.45 0.74
N ARG A 99 -4.07 -4.05 -0.06
CA ARG A 99 -4.42 -4.47 -1.43
C ARG A 99 -5.56 -5.49 -1.46
N LEU A 100 -5.54 -6.47 -0.55
CA LEU A 100 -6.61 -7.45 -0.43
C LEU A 100 -7.94 -6.76 -0.07
N HIS A 101 -7.90 -5.81 0.86
CA HIS A 101 -9.06 -4.98 1.24
C HIS A 101 -9.65 -4.24 0.04
N LYS A 102 -8.80 -3.58 -0.77
CA LYS A 102 -9.22 -2.94 -2.03
C LYS A 102 -9.87 -3.92 -3.00
N ASN A 103 -9.26 -5.09 -3.20
CA ASN A 103 -9.80 -6.09 -4.10
C ASN A 103 -11.18 -6.58 -3.66
N ILE A 104 -11.37 -6.85 -2.36
CA ILE A 104 -12.66 -7.25 -1.79
C ILE A 104 -13.67 -6.10 -1.90
N PHE A 105 -13.28 -4.87 -1.57
CA PHE A 105 -14.15 -3.71 -1.70
C PHE A 105 -14.67 -3.54 -3.14
N CYS A 106 -13.78 -3.65 -4.12
CA CYS A 106 -14.13 -3.53 -5.54
C CYS A 106 -15.04 -4.68 -6.00
N SER A 107 -14.78 -5.91 -5.55
CA SER A 107 -15.59 -7.08 -5.91
C SER A 107 -17.02 -6.98 -5.37
N GLU A 108 -17.17 -6.64 -4.09
CA GLU A 108 -18.46 -6.68 -3.42
C GLU A 108 -19.34 -5.47 -3.73
N LEU A 109 -18.73 -4.31 -4.00
CA LEU A 109 -19.48 -3.08 -4.28
C LEU A 109 -19.61 -2.77 -5.77
N GLY A 110 -18.86 -3.45 -6.63
CA GLY A 110 -18.85 -3.28 -8.08
C GLY A 110 -18.20 -1.95 -8.49
N VAL A 111 -17.10 -1.58 -7.84
CA VAL A 111 -16.35 -0.35 -8.12
C VAL A 111 -15.10 -0.71 -8.93
N ASP A 112 -14.81 0.07 -9.98
CA ASP A 112 -13.57 -0.08 -10.73
C ASP A 112 -12.35 0.18 -9.83
N ARG A 113 -11.38 -0.74 -9.83
CA ARG A 113 -10.17 -0.67 -9.02
C ARG A 113 -9.40 0.63 -9.22
N LYS A 114 -9.41 1.21 -10.42
CA LYS A 114 -8.71 2.49 -10.70
C LYS A 114 -9.36 3.69 -10.00
N LYS A 115 -10.62 3.58 -9.61
CA LYS A 115 -11.35 4.59 -8.82
C LYS A 115 -11.17 4.39 -7.31
N VAL A 116 -10.42 3.39 -6.88
CA VAL A 116 -10.15 3.09 -5.47
C VAL A 116 -8.66 3.25 -5.19
N MET A 117 -8.33 4.19 -4.32
CA MET A 117 -6.98 4.44 -3.82
C MET A 117 -6.84 3.87 -2.41
N THR A 118 -5.71 3.24 -2.11
CA THR A 118 -5.43 2.80 -0.73
C THR A 118 -4.37 3.68 -0.08
N ILE A 119 -4.49 3.85 1.23
CA ILE A 119 -3.54 4.59 2.04
C ILE A 119 -3.22 3.77 3.30
N GLU A 120 -2.01 3.26 3.38
CA GLU A 120 -1.50 2.58 4.57
C GLU A 120 -0.90 3.61 5.55
N CYS A 121 -1.50 3.81 6.71
CA CYS A 121 -1.04 4.75 7.73
C CYS A 121 -0.17 4.07 8.78
N LEU A 122 1.14 4.11 8.60
CA LEU A 122 2.13 3.56 9.53
C LEU A 122 2.52 4.64 10.56
N LEU A 123 1.72 4.79 11.62
CA LEU A 123 1.79 5.93 12.56
C LEU A 123 3.08 6.01 13.36
N LYS A 124 3.81 4.89 13.51
CA LYS A 124 5.06 4.82 14.28
C LYS A 124 6.30 4.50 13.45
N CYS A 125 6.19 4.63 12.13
CA CYS A 125 7.32 4.59 11.22
C CYS A 125 7.68 6.00 10.78
N ASP A 126 8.97 6.19 10.52
CA ASP A 126 9.51 7.37 9.85
C ASP A 126 10.06 6.96 8.49
N ASP A 127 10.19 7.92 7.57
CA ASP A 127 10.90 7.78 6.30
C ASP A 127 10.47 6.59 5.42
N MET A 128 9.16 6.53 5.16
CA MET A 128 8.56 5.52 4.28
C MET A 128 8.48 6.02 2.82
N GLN A 129 8.63 5.09 1.87
CA GLN A 129 8.37 5.39 0.45
C GLN A 129 6.87 5.63 0.25
N LEU A 130 6.52 6.78 -0.33
CA LEU A 130 5.12 7.14 -0.48
C LEU A 130 4.34 6.18 -1.38
N THR A 131 4.95 5.68 -2.46
CA THR A 131 4.29 4.82 -3.46
C THR A 131 4.70 3.37 -3.26
N THR A 132 3.77 2.45 -3.47
CA THR A 132 4.06 1.01 -3.43
C THR A 132 4.30 0.42 -4.82
N GLN A 133 4.54 -0.89 -4.88
CA GLN A 133 4.55 -1.65 -6.14
C GLN A 133 3.16 -1.79 -6.79
N TYR A 134 2.09 -1.42 -6.09
CA TYR A 134 0.72 -1.55 -6.55
C TYR A 134 0.17 -0.21 -7.05
N PRO A 135 -0.54 -0.18 -8.18
CA PRO A 135 -1.17 1.03 -8.69
C PRO A 135 -2.16 1.64 -7.70
N ASN A 136 -2.10 2.96 -7.54
CA ASN A 136 -3.03 3.74 -6.72
C ASN A 136 -2.95 3.43 -5.21
N ASP A 137 -1.87 2.80 -4.75
CA ASP A 137 -1.64 2.42 -3.36
C ASP A 137 -0.49 3.26 -2.77
N TYR A 138 -0.77 3.93 -1.65
CA TYR A 138 0.14 4.89 -1.01
C TYR A 138 0.44 4.49 0.44
N VAL A 139 1.60 4.90 0.94
CA VAL A 139 2.02 4.73 2.34
C VAL A 139 2.27 6.08 2.97
N CYS A 140 1.66 6.30 4.13
CA CYS A 140 1.79 7.51 4.91
C CYS A 140 2.31 7.20 6.30
N THR A 141 2.96 8.20 6.89
CA THR A 141 3.32 8.23 8.30
C THR A 141 2.53 9.34 8.99
N ARG A 142 2.58 9.38 10.31
CA ARG A 142 1.97 10.47 11.10
C ARG A 142 2.41 11.86 10.60
N LYS A 143 3.66 12.00 10.12
CA LYS A 143 4.23 13.29 9.69
C LYS A 143 3.64 13.83 8.39
N ASN A 144 3.29 12.96 7.44
CA ASN A 144 2.91 13.38 6.09
C ASN A 144 1.43 13.13 5.74
N LEU A 145 0.68 12.38 6.56
CA LEU A 145 -0.70 11.97 6.27
C LEU A 145 -1.62 13.14 5.88
N LEU A 146 -1.57 14.26 6.61
CA LEU A 146 -2.40 15.43 6.30
C LEU A 146 -2.11 15.98 4.90
N ASN A 147 -0.84 16.12 4.54
CA ASN A 147 -0.44 16.68 3.24
C ASN A 147 -0.80 15.74 2.11
N VAL A 148 -0.57 14.44 2.30
CA VAL A 148 -0.93 13.39 1.33
C VAL A 148 -2.44 13.39 1.09
N LEU A 149 -3.26 13.36 2.15
CA LEU A 149 -4.72 13.44 2.01
C LEU A 149 -5.15 14.74 1.34
N CYS A 150 -4.55 15.87 1.70
CA CYS A 150 -4.88 17.15 1.07
C CYS A 150 -4.68 17.12 -0.46
N LEU A 151 -3.59 16.51 -0.93
CA LEU A 151 -3.28 16.41 -2.35
C LEU A 151 -4.14 15.36 -3.05
N LEU A 152 -4.27 14.17 -2.47
CA LEU A 152 -5.08 13.08 -3.03
C LEU A 152 -6.54 13.47 -3.20
N LEU A 153 -7.15 14.06 -2.16
CA LEU A 153 -8.56 14.44 -2.15
C LEU A 153 -8.90 15.58 -3.12
N ARG A 154 -7.91 16.33 -3.62
CA ARG A 154 -8.09 17.33 -4.69
C ARG A 154 -8.08 16.73 -6.09
N THR A 155 -7.65 15.48 -6.22
CA THR A 155 -7.55 14.81 -7.52
C THR A 155 -8.96 14.66 -8.12
N LYS A 156 -9.10 15.08 -9.38
CA LYS A 156 -10.33 14.92 -10.15
C LYS A 156 -10.14 13.85 -11.20
N TYR A 157 -11.24 13.26 -11.65
CA TYR A 157 -11.27 12.30 -12.73
C TYR A 157 -12.41 12.63 -13.69
N ASN A 158 -12.34 12.11 -14.91
CA ASN A 158 -13.35 12.43 -15.93
C ASN A 158 -14.71 11.81 -15.59
N GLU A 159 -14.70 10.67 -14.89
CA GLU A 159 -15.91 9.96 -14.51
C GLU A 159 -16.10 10.00 -12.99
N LYS A 160 -17.35 10.23 -12.58
CA LYS A 160 -17.73 10.14 -11.18
C LYS A 160 -17.82 8.67 -10.71
N VAL A 161 -17.77 8.48 -9.39
CA VAL A 161 -18.16 7.21 -8.76
C VAL A 161 -19.68 7.03 -8.83
N ASP A 162 -20.15 5.79 -8.79
CA ASP A 162 -21.58 5.46 -8.77
C ASP A 162 -22.27 6.16 -7.59
N SER A 163 -23.35 6.89 -7.87
CA SER A 163 -24.16 7.58 -6.86
C SER A 163 -24.75 6.63 -5.81
N ASN A 164 -25.01 5.37 -6.18
CA ASN A 164 -25.56 4.35 -5.29
C ASN A 164 -24.50 3.73 -4.37
N LEU A 165 -23.21 3.97 -4.60
CA LEU A 165 -22.13 3.41 -3.79
C LEU A 165 -22.28 3.77 -2.31
N ASN A 166 -22.62 5.02 -2.02
CA ASN A 166 -22.82 5.49 -0.66
C ASN A 166 -23.97 4.77 0.08
N ILE A 167 -25.02 4.37 -0.64
CA ILE A 167 -26.14 3.61 -0.07
C ILE A 167 -25.66 2.19 0.29
N LYS A 168 -24.90 1.56 -0.61
CA LYS A 168 -24.34 0.22 -0.37
C LYS A 168 -23.39 0.23 0.84
N ILE A 169 -22.42 1.16 0.90
CA ILE A 169 -21.46 1.24 2.01
C ILE A 169 -22.18 1.51 3.32
N LYS A 170 -23.16 2.43 3.34
CA LYS A 170 -23.92 2.73 4.56
C LYS A 170 -24.63 1.50 5.11
N LYS A 171 -25.22 0.67 4.24
CA LYS A 171 -25.82 -0.61 4.65
C LYS A 171 -24.81 -1.56 5.29
N TYR A 172 -23.57 -1.61 4.80
CA TYR A 172 -22.53 -2.42 5.46
C TYR A 172 -22.12 -1.82 6.80
N GLU A 173 -21.86 -0.52 6.87
CA GLU A 173 -21.49 0.19 8.11
C GLU A 173 -22.53 -0.02 9.23
N ASP A 174 -23.82 0.13 8.92
CA ASP A 174 -24.90 -0.05 9.89
C ASP A 174 -24.97 -1.50 10.41
N ASN A 175 -24.62 -2.47 9.56
CA ASN A 175 -24.58 -3.89 9.93
C ASN A 175 -23.27 -4.33 10.60
N SER A 176 -22.18 -3.54 10.51
CA SER A 176 -20.87 -3.88 11.09
C SER A 176 -20.95 -4.14 12.59
N LYS A 177 -21.74 -3.34 13.32
CA LYS A 177 -21.88 -3.44 14.79
C LYS A 177 -22.33 -4.83 15.23
N ASN A 178 -23.23 -5.45 14.46
CA ASN A 178 -23.77 -6.78 14.76
C ASN A 178 -22.84 -7.91 14.27
N LYS A 179 -21.80 -7.59 13.49
CA LYS A 179 -20.87 -8.54 12.88
C LYS A 179 -19.48 -8.56 13.52
N ALA A 180 -19.15 -7.59 14.36
CA ALA A 180 -17.80 -7.44 14.92
C ALA A 180 -17.29 -8.70 15.67
N ASP A 181 -18.13 -9.32 16.49
CA ASP A 181 -17.73 -10.54 17.21
C ASP A 181 -17.59 -11.75 16.28
N LYS A 182 -18.53 -11.88 15.33
CA LYS A 182 -18.46 -12.91 14.28
C LYS A 182 -17.21 -12.75 13.41
N HIS A 183 -16.84 -11.51 13.08
CA HIS A 183 -15.62 -11.19 12.34
C HIS A 183 -14.37 -11.67 13.09
N LYS A 184 -14.25 -11.36 14.39
CA LYS A 184 -13.13 -11.82 15.23
C LYS A 184 -13.06 -13.35 15.32
N GLU A 185 -14.21 -14.03 15.42
CA GLU A 185 -14.26 -15.49 15.42
C GLU A 185 -13.81 -16.09 14.09
N MET A 186 -14.25 -15.50 12.96
CA MET A 186 -13.84 -15.89 11.62
C MET A 186 -12.34 -15.74 11.40
N LEU A 187 -11.73 -14.62 11.85
CA LEU A 187 -10.29 -14.42 11.76
C LEU A 187 -9.51 -15.50 12.51
N LYS A 188 -9.87 -15.75 13.78
CA LYS A 188 -9.23 -16.81 14.60
C LYS A 188 -9.37 -18.20 13.98
N THR A 189 -10.51 -18.47 13.35
CA THR A 189 -10.76 -19.75 12.69
C THR A 189 -9.93 -19.87 11.42
N THR A 190 -9.86 -18.81 10.62
CA THR A 190 -9.05 -18.74 9.40
C THR A 190 -7.58 -18.95 9.70
N GLU A 191 -7.02 -18.25 10.69
CA GLU A 191 -5.62 -18.40 11.12
C GLU A 191 -5.28 -19.84 11.55
N LYS A 192 -6.20 -20.51 12.26
CA LYS A 192 -6.03 -21.92 12.65
C LYS A 192 -5.99 -22.83 11.43
N ILE A 193 -6.82 -22.57 10.43
CA ILE A 193 -6.85 -23.35 9.18
C ILE A 193 -5.58 -23.11 8.39
N GLU A 194 -5.15 -21.85 8.19
CA GLU A 194 -3.93 -21.48 7.47
C GLU A 194 -2.67 -22.09 8.11
N LYS A 195 -2.55 -22.02 9.44
CA LYS A 195 -1.44 -22.66 10.16
C LYS A 195 -1.47 -24.18 9.99
N TRP A 196 -2.66 -24.78 10.01
CA TRP A 196 -2.82 -26.20 9.83
C TRP A 196 -2.48 -26.63 8.40
N THR A 197 -2.98 -25.95 7.36
CA THR A 197 -2.69 -26.25 5.96
C THR A 197 -1.21 -26.09 5.65
N LYS A 198 -0.56 -25.01 6.12
CA LYS A 198 0.90 -24.83 5.98
C LYS A 198 1.69 -25.98 6.60
N THR A 199 1.24 -26.51 7.73
CA THR A 199 1.93 -27.62 8.42
C THR A 199 1.70 -28.96 7.74
N HIS A 200 0.46 -29.26 7.33
CA HIS A 200 0.05 -30.61 6.90
C HIS A 200 0.01 -30.78 5.38
N GLU A 201 -0.28 -29.71 4.65
CA GLU A 201 -0.55 -29.71 3.21
C GLU A 201 0.39 -28.79 2.43
N GLY A 202 1.48 -28.32 3.05
CA GLY A 202 2.32 -27.14 2.72
C GLY A 202 2.78 -26.87 1.27
N HIS A 203 2.35 -27.65 0.29
CA HIS A 203 2.26 -27.29 -1.12
C HIS A 203 1.03 -26.42 -1.46
N TYR A 204 -0.08 -26.51 -0.72
CA TYR A 204 -1.31 -25.73 -0.97
C TYR A 204 -1.28 -24.34 -0.36
N ASN A 205 -1.40 -23.32 -1.22
CA ASN A 205 -1.57 -21.92 -0.85
C ASN A 205 -2.94 -21.42 -1.29
N PHE A 206 -4.01 -21.83 -0.59
CA PHE A 206 -5.31 -21.20 -0.75
C PHE A 206 -5.23 -19.76 -0.25
N THR A 207 -5.79 -18.83 -1.03
CA THR A 207 -5.97 -17.45 -0.60
C THR A 207 -7.31 -17.30 0.12
N ARG A 208 -7.44 -16.29 0.98
CA ARG A 208 -8.69 -16.03 1.71
C ARG A 208 -9.87 -15.71 0.78
N THR A 209 -9.63 -15.30 -0.46
CA THR A 209 -10.66 -14.95 -1.46
C THR A 209 -10.93 -16.09 -2.46
N ASP A 210 -10.28 -17.24 -2.30
CA ASP A 210 -10.52 -18.39 -3.14
C ASP A 210 -11.91 -18.99 -2.88
N ILE A 211 -12.55 -19.43 -3.96
CA ILE A 211 -13.75 -20.25 -3.90
C ILE A 211 -13.53 -21.57 -4.65
N SER A 212 -14.29 -22.58 -4.26
CA SER A 212 -14.37 -23.83 -5.00
C SER A 212 -15.82 -24.31 -5.04
N ILE A 213 -16.18 -24.99 -6.12
CA ILE A 213 -17.53 -25.48 -6.39
C ILE A 213 -17.56 -27.00 -6.30
N CYS A 214 -18.58 -27.51 -5.63
CA CYS A 214 -18.82 -28.93 -5.47
C CYS A 214 -19.18 -29.56 -6.82
N PRO A 215 -18.45 -30.59 -7.28
CA PRO A 215 -18.74 -31.23 -8.55
C PRO A 215 -20.02 -32.09 -8.52
N LYS A 216 -20.54 -32.44 -7.34
CA LYS A 216 -21.76 -33.26 -7.21
C LYS A 216 -23.05 -32.45 -7.29
N CYS A 217 -23.10 -31.26 -6.67
CA CYS A 217 -24.34 -30.47 -6.55
C CYS A 217 -24.19 -28.98 -6.91
N GLY A 218 -23.01 -28.52 -7.29
CA GLY A 218 -22.78 -27.11 -7.66
C GLY A 218 -22.73 -26.11 -6.49
N ALA A 219 -22.92 -26.56 -5.24
CA ALA A 219 -22.78 -25.70 -4.06
C ALA A 219 -21.30 -25.35 -3.77
N ARG A 220 -21.03 -24.33 -2.95
CA ARG A 220 -19.64 -24.00 -2.55
C ARG A 220 -19.02 -25.08 -1.66
N LEU A 221 -17.71 -25.22 -1.76
CA LEU A 221 -16.90 -25.99 -0.81
C LEU A 221 -16.30 -25.08 0.25
N VAL A 222 -16.26 -25.57 1.50
CA VAL A 222 -15.73 -24.81 2.65
C VAL A 222 -14.89 -25.71 3.54
N PHE A 223 -13.93 -25.11 4.24
CA PHE A 223 -13.20 -25.80 5.30
C PHE A 223 -14.12 -26.12 6.47
N ARG A 224 -14.03 -27.35 6.98
CA ARG A 224 -14.79 -27.80 8.14
C ARG A 224 -13.87 -28.48 9.15
N PRO A 225 -14.08 -28.23 10.46
CA PRO A 225 -13.39 -28.97 11.51
C PRO A 225 -13.82 -30.44 11.49
N TYR A 226 -12.86 -31.35 11.62
CA TYR A 226 -13.08 -32.80 11.72
C TYR A 226 -12.14 -33.42 12.75
N LYS A 227 -12.58 -34.45 13.48
CA LYS A 227 -11.72 -35.20 14.42
C LYS A 227 -11.15 -36.44 13.73
N GLY A 228 -9.90 -36.35 13.30
CA GLY A 228 -9.20 -37.41 12.57
C GLY A 228 -7.88 -37.82 13.24
N LYS A 229 -7.31 -38.94 12.79
CA LYS A 229 -5.92 -39.29 13.11
C LYS A 229 -4.97 -38.33 12.36
N ASP A 230 -3.93 -37.88 13.02
CA ASP A 230 -2.89 -37.04 12.40
C ASP A 230 -1.77 -37.93 11.85
N TYR A 231 -1.83 -38.19 10.54
CA TYR A 231 -0.83 -39.02 9.87
C TYR A 231 0.51 -38.31 9.65
N SER A 232 0.56 -36.97 9.73
CA SER A 232 1.80 -36.21 9.51
C SER A 232 2.82 -36.38 10.63
N ARG A 233 2.35 -36.72 11.84
CA ARG A 233 3.16 -36.87 13.05
C ARG A 233 3.23 -38.29 13.58
N GLY A 234 2.75 -39.28 12.82
CA GLY A 234 2.62 -40.67 13.28
C GLY A 234 1.73 -40.80 14.53
N ASN A 235 0.86 -39.82 14.78
CA ASN A 235 0.11 -39.73 16.02
C ASN A 235 -1.14 -40.62 15.95
N VAL A 236 -1.28 -41.51 16.93
CA VAL A 236 -2.41 -42.45 17.01
C VAL A 236 -3.66 -41.80 17.62
N ARG A 237 -3.52 -40.67 18.32
CA ARG A 237 -4.64 -39.95 18.95
C ARG A 237 -5.40 -39.14 17.91
N LYS A 238 -6.73 -39.11 18.05
CA LYS A 238 -7.58 -38.22 17.25
C LYS A 238 -7.33 -36.77 17.69
N THR A 239 -6.87 -35.93 16.77
CA THR A 239 -6.67 -34.50 16.98
C THR A 239 -7.60 -33.71 16.06
N GLN A 240 -7.68 -32.39 16.28
CA GLN A 240 -8.43 -31.51 15.40
C GLN A 240 -7.74 -31.44 14.04
N GLN A 241 -8.48 -31.83 13.00
CA GLN A 241 -8.10 -31.78 11.59
C GLN A 241 -9.07 -30.89 10.84
N TYR A 242 -8.77 -30.60 9.58
CA TYR A 242 -9.68 -29.93 8.67
C TYR A 242 -9.90 -30.76 7.40
N LEU A 243 -11.11 -30.67 6.87
CA LEU A 243 -11.49 -31.20 5.57
C LEU A 243 -12.13 -30.08 4.76
N ILE A 244 -12.20 -30.24 3.43
CA ILE A 244 -12.98 -29.37 2.55
C ILE A 244 -14.28 -30.12 2.24
N GLY A 245 -15.41 -29.56 2.62
CA GLY A 245 -16.72 -30.23 2.51
C GLY A 245 -17.75 -29.37 1.80
N CYS A 246 -18.73 -30.02 1.18
CA CYS A 246 -19.84 -29.33 0.54
C CYS A 246 -20.67 -28.51 1.53
N LEU A 247 -21.08 -27.31 1.12
CA LEU A 247 -21.99 -26.48 1.91
C LEU A 247 -23.38 -27.12 2.06
N ASN A 248 -23.86 -27.79 1.01
CA ASN A 248 -25.18 -28.45 0.98
C ASN A 248 -25.25 -29.76 1.77
N PHE A 249 -24.18 -30.20 2.44
CA PHE A 249 -24.20 -31.41 3.26
C PHE A 249 -25.36 -31.41 4.28
N ALA A 250 -25.61 -30.29 4.96
CA ALA A 250 -26.64 -30.21 5.99
C ALA A 250 -28.08 -30.14 5.43
N LYS A 251 -28.27 -29.62 4.21
CA LYS A 251 -29.59 -29.38 3.62
C LYS A 251 -30.03 -30.49 2.67
N GLU A 252 -29.09 -31.00 1.88
CA GLU A 252 -29.36 -31.93 0.78
C GLU A 252 -28.56 -33.24 0.92
N SER A 253 -27.89 -33.43 2.07
CA SER A 253 -27.07 -34.62 2.34
C SER A 253 -25.98 -34.88 1.30
N CYS A 254 -25.52 -33.84 0.58
CA CYS A 254 -24.41 -33.96 -0.35
C CYS A 254 -23.13 -34.35 0.39
N ASP A 255 -22.66 -35.57 0.13
CA ASP A 255 -21.54 -36.22 0.80
C ASP A 255 -20.16 -35.87 0.22
N PHE A 256 -20.08 -34.99 -0.79
CA PHE A 256 -18.80 -34.58 -1.35
C PHE A 256 -17.93 -33.88 -0.28
N HIS A 257 -16.77 -34.47 -0.03
CA HIS A 257 -15.74 -33.90 0.82
C HIS A 257 -14.36 -34.44 0.42
N LYS A 258 -13.32 -33.67 0.75
CA LYS A 258 -11.93 -34.08 0.66
C LYS A 258 -11.27 -33.92 2.01
N CYS A 259 -10.64 -35.00 2.46
CA CYS A 259 -9.92 -35.05 3.71
C CYS A 259 -8.43 -34.96 3.46
N TYR A 260 -7.72 -34.50 4.49
CA TYR A 260 -6.30 -34.71 4.66
C TYR A 260 -5.88 -36.15 4.27
N SER A 261 -4.85 -36.28 3.42
CA SER A 261 -4.37 -37.60 2.98
C SER A 261 -3.23 -38.11 3.86
N LYS A 262 -3.04 -39.45 3.90
CA LYS A 262 -1.86 -40.06 4.56
C LYS A 262 -0.55 -39.66 3.87
N LYS A 263 -0.60 -39.35 2.58
CA LYS A 263 0.52 -38.87 1.78
C LYS A 263 0.54 -37.34 1.87
N ARG A 264 1.15 -36.83 2.94
CA ARG A 264 1.28 -35.40 3.27
C ARG A 264 1.39 -34.53 2.00
N GLY A 265 0.53 -33.50 1.88
CA GLY A 265 0.58 -32.54 0.77
C GLY A 265 -0.29 -32.84 -0.44
N THR A 266 -1.07 -33.93 -0.42
CA THR A 266 -1.94 -34.34 -1.56
C THR A 266 -3.42 -34.37 -1.22
N GLY A 267 -3.82 -33.95 -0.01
CA GLY A 267 -5.20 -34.10 0.47
C GLY A 267 -6.22 -33.29 -0.32
N PHE A 268 -5.77 -32.21 -0.96
CA PHE A 268 -6.63 -31.27 -1.64
C PHE A 268 -6.31 -31.10 -3.14
N ASP A 269 -5.53 -32.02 -3.74
CA ASP A 269 -5.15 -31.98 -5.17
C ASP A 269 -6.31 -31.93 -6.14
N GLU A 270 -7.42 -32.55 -5.77
CA GLU A 270 -8.61 -32.60 -6.62
C GLU A 270 -9.51 -31.37 -6.44
N ILE A 271 -9.16 -30.44 -5.57
CA ILE A 271 -9.97 -29.23 -5.33
C ILE A 271 -9.64 -28.18 -6.39
N ILE A 272 -10.57 -27.98 -7.30
CA ILE A 272 -10.49 -26.94 -8.32
C ILE A 272 -10.85 -25.59 -7.69
N VAL A 273 -9.88 -24.68 -7.62
CA VAL A 273 -10.03 -23.35 -7.04
C VAL A 273 -10.23 -22.32 -8.13
N THR A 274 -11.10 -21.34 -7.88
CA THR A 274 -11.25 -20.14 -8.70
C THR A 274 -10.84 -18.92 -7.87
N SER A 275 -9.74 -18.27 -8.26
CA SER A 275 -9.27 -17.05 -7.58
C SER A 275 -10.20 -15.86 -7.83
N LEU A 276 -10.08 -14.81 -7.01
CA LEU A 276 -10.85 -13.58 -7.18
C LEU A 276 -10.64 -12.94 -8.56
N GLU A 277 -9.39 -12.87 -9.00
CA GLU A 277 -9.00 -12.25 -10.26
C GLU A 277 -9.64 -12.97 -11.44
N HIS A 278 -9.65 -14.31 -11.42
CA HIS A 278 -10.27 -15.11 -12.47
C HIS A 278 -11.80 -14.93 -12.49
N ARG A 279 -12.44 -14.88 -11.31
CA ARG A 279 -13.90 -14.64 -11.19
C ARG A 279 -14.35 -13.31 -11.78
N LEU A 280 -13.53 -12.28 -11.65
CA LEU A 280 -13.86 -10.92 -12.07
C LEU A 280 -13.24 -10.54 -13.42
N GLY A 281 -12.53 -11.46 -14.07
CA GLY A 281 -11.85 -11.19 -15.33
C GLY A 281 -10.73 -10.15 -15.19
N TRP A 282 -10.12 -10.02 -14.01
CA TRP A 282 -9.00 -9.11 -13.76
C TRP A 282 -7.67 -9.70 -14.27
N ILE A 283 -7.66 -10.05 -15.56
CA ILE A 283 -6.55 -10.68 -16.25
C ILE A 283 -5.68 -9.56 -16.84
N GLY A 284 -4.85 -8.93 -16.00
CA GLY A 284 -3.97 -7.84 -16.43
C GLY A 284 -3.45 -6.97 -15.31
N LEU A 285 -2.54 -6.06 -15.67
CA LEU A 285 -2.07 -5.03 -14.75
C LEU A 285 -3.19 -4.03 -14.48
N GLU A 286 -3.29 -3.61 -13.23
CA GLU A 286 -4.24 -2.57 -12.84
C GLU A 286 -3.83 -1.22 -13.44
N GLU A 287 -4.82 -0.44 -13.90
CA GLU A 287 -4.58 0.90 -14.44
C GLU A 287 -4.15 1.86 -13.30
N LYS A 288 -3.00 2.52 -13.47
CA LYS A 288 -2.58 3.61 -12.58
C LYS A 288 -3.23 4.91 -13.04
N VAL A 289 -3.85 5.62 -12.10
CA VAL A 289 -4.34 6.98 -12.30
C VAL A 289 -3.29 7.96 -11.79
N GLU A 290 -2.95 8.97 -12.60
CA GLU A 290 -2.06 10.04 -12.16
C GLU A 290 -2.82 10.99 -11.23
N THR A 291 -2.34 11.13 -10.00
CA THR A 291 -2.94 12.02 -8.99
C THR A 291 -2.19 13.34 -8.88
N ILE A 292 -2.82 14.32 -8.21
CA ILE A 292 -2.13 15.57 -7.85
C ILE A 292 -0.92 15.30 -6.94
N LEU A 293 -1.01 14.27 -6.09
CA LEU A 293 0.12 13.85 -5.26
C LEU A 293 1.28 13.32 -6.11
N ASP A 294 1.00 12.48 -7.11
CA ASP A 294 2.04 11.98 -8.04
C ASP A 294 2.73 13.13 -8.78
N GLN A 295 1.94 14.12 -9.23
CA GLN A 295 2.47 15.32 -9.89
C GLN A 295 3.34 16.14 -8.94
N TYR A 296 2.90 16.34 -7.70
CA TYR A 296 3.65 17.07 -6.68
C TYR A 296 4.99 16.41 -6.34
N GLU A 297 5.01 15.09 -6.15
CA GLU A 297 6.27 14.36 -5.87
C GLU A 297 7.22 14.39 -7.06
N ARG A 298 6.70 14.30 -8.30
CA ARG A 298 7.52 14.49 -9.50
C ARG A 298 8.15 15.88 -9.55
N GLN A 299 7.37 16.92 -9.25
CA GLN A 299 7.86 18.30 -9.22
C GLN A 299 8.92 18.51 -8.13
N LYS A 300 8.75 17.92 -6.94
CA LYS A 300 9.77 17.95 -5.88
C LYS A 300 11.11 17.39 -6.34
N ILE A 301 11.11 16.24 -7.02
CA ILE A 301 12.32 15.61 -7.54
C ILE A 301 12.99 16.53 -8.58
N ILE A 302 12.20 17.12 -9.47
CA ILE A 302 12.70 18.08 -10.49
C ILE A 302 13.33 19.30 -9.81
N ILE A 303 12.65 19.88 -8.82
CA ILE A 303 13.16 21.05 -8.08
C ILE A 303 14.46 20.72 -7.34
N ALA A 304 14.57 19.55 -6.72
CA ALA A 304 15.81 19.12 -6.06
C ALA A 304 16.99 19.05 -7.03
N LYS A 305 16.79 18.41 -8.19
CA LYS A 305 17.83 18.34 -9.25
C LYS A 305 18.22 19.72 -9.78
N LEU A 306 17.25 20.62 -9.96
CA LEU A 306 17.53 21.98 -10.41
C LEU A 306 18.36 22.75 -9.36
N ARG A 307 18.11 22.54 -8.06
CA ARG A 307 18.89 23.16 -6.98
C ARG A 307 20.33 22.65 -6.97
N GLU A 308 20.54 21.35 -7.07
CA GLU A 308 21.88 20.74 -7.17
C GLU A 308 22.67 21.29 -8.37
N ASN A 309 22.03 21.39 -9.54
CA ASN A 309 22.64 21.97 -10.73
C ASN A 309 22.99 23.45 -10.54
N THR A 310 22.09 24.23 -9.90
CA THR A 310 22.33 25.65 -9.63
C THR A 310 23.51 25.84 -8.68
N GLU A 311 23.63 25.01 -7.65
CA GLU A 311 24.74 25.05 -6.70
C GLU A 311 26.08 24.69 -7.35
N SER A 312 26.08 23.67 -8.21
CA SER A 312 27.24 23.30 -9.03
C SER A 312 27.67 24.45 -9.95
N GLN A 313 26.72 25.09 -10.64
CA GLN A 313 27.00 26.23 -11.52
C GLN A 313 27.54 27.44 -10.75
N ASN A 314 26.97 27.75 -9.57
CA ASN A 314 27.48 28.82 -8.72
C ASN A 314 28.94 28.58 -8.31
N THR A 315 29.29 27.33 -8.00
CA THR A 315 30.67 26.95 -7.66
C THR A 315 31.64 27.17 -8.83
N ILE A 316 31.20 26.90 -10.06
CA ILE A 316 31.98 27.15 -11.28
C ILE A 316 32.16 28.66 -11.49
N ILE A 317 31.08 29.44 -11.36
CA ILE A 317 31.11 30.90 -11.52
C ILE A 317 32.08 31.54 -10.52
N GLU A 318 32.08 31.11 -9.26
CA GLU A 318 33.01 31.64 -8.25
C GLU A 318 34.47 31.33 -8.59
N LYS A 319 34.77 30.14 -9.13
CA LYS A 319 36.11 29.82 -9.63
C LYS A 319 36.52 30.71 -10.80
N GLN A 320 35.62 30.92 -11.76
CA GLN A 320 35.88 31.79 -12.91
C GLN A 320 36.10 33.25 -12.49
N LYS A 321 35.34 33.75 -11.52
CA LYS A 321 35.54 35.11 -10.96
C LYS A 321 36.94 35.27 -10.34
N LEU A 322 37.39 34.27 -9.59
CA LEU A 322 38.74 34.28 -9.00
C LEU A 322 39.82 34.28 -10.08
N GLU A 323 39.65 33.48 -11.14
CA GLU A 323 40.57 33.43 -12.27
C GLU A 323 40.63 34.76 -13.03
N ILE A 324 39.48 35.38 -13.31
CA ILE A 324 39.39 36.71 -13.93
C ILE A 324 40.09 37.77 -13.06
N SER A 325 39.90 37.73 -11.74
CA SER A 325 40.57 38.64 -10.80
C SER A 325 42.10 38.50 -10.88
N ASN A 326 42.59 37.26 -10.91
CA ASN A 326 44.03 36.97 -11.04
C ASN A 326 44.59 37.43 -12.40
N LEU A 327 43.86 37.22 -13.49
CA LEU A 327 44.24 37.67 -14.84
C LEU A 327 44.30 39.21 -14.91
N ASN A 328 43.31 39.89 -14.34
CA ASN A 328 43.28 41.34 -14.26
C ASN A 328 44.48 41.90 -13.49
N LYS A 329 44.88 41.25 -12.39
CA LYS A 329 46.08 41.64 -11.63
C LYS A 329 47.35 41.51 -12.47
N LYS A 330 47.55 40.38 -13.15
CA LYS A 330 48.70 40.16 -14.06
C LYS A 330 48.72 41.16 -15.21
N ASN A 331 47.56 41.48 -15.77
CA ASN A 331 47.46 42.43 -16.87
C ASN A 331 47.85 43.85 -16.41
N ASN A 332 47.39 44.26 -15.23
CA ASN A 332 47.78 45.55 -14.64
C ASN A 332 49.30 45.63 -14.40
N GLU A 333 49.91 44.56 -13.86
CA GLU A 333 51.37 44.47 -13.68
C GLU A 333 52.11 44.59 -15.02
N ALA A 334 51.64 43.89 -16.06
CA ALA A 334 52.22 43.98 -17.40
C ALA A 334 52.09 45.40 -17.99
N CYS A 335 50.93 46.06 -17.82
CA CYS A 335 50.74 47.45 -18.26
C CYS A 335 51.70 48.41 -17.56
N GLU A 336 51.97 48.24 -16.27
CA GLU A 336 52.97 49.05 -15.56
C GLU A 336 54.39 48.84 -16.10
N ILE A 337 54.77 47.59 -16.38
CA ILE A 337 56.06 47.27 -16.99
C ILE A 337 56.19 47.92 -18.36
N ILE A 338 55.17 47.81 -19.21
CA ILE A 338 55.15 48.44 -20.53
C ILE A 338 55.30 49.96 -20.40
N LYS A 339 54.56 50.61 -19.49
CA LYS A 339 54.71 52.05 -19.23
C LYS A 339 56.13 52.43 -18.82
N LYS A 340 56.77 51.64 -17.94
CA LYS A 340 58.17 51.88 -17.55
C LYS A 340 59.13 51.77 -18.74
N ILE A 341 58.96 50.74 -19.57
CA ILE A 341 59.77 50.53 -20.78
C ILE A 341 59.54 51.68 -21.79
N GLN A 342 58.29 52.07 -22.04
CA GLN A 342 57.95 53.20 -22.89
C GLN A 342 58.61 54.50 -22.40
N ASN A 343 58.55 54.76 -21.09
CA ASN A 343 59.20 55.93 -20.48
C ASN A 343 60.73 55.89 -20.68
N GLN A 344 61.36 54.73 -20.54
CA GLN A 344 62.79 54.55 -20.84
C GLN A 344 63.11 54.85 -22.31
N PHE A 345 62.31 54.34 -23.25
CA PHE A 345 62.48 54.63 -24.68
C PHE A 345 62.25 56.09 -25.02
N THR A 346 61.25 56.78 -24.43
CA THR A 346 61.09 58.23 -24.62
C THR A 346 62.29 59.02 -24.10
N HIS A 347 62.94 58.55 -23.04
CA HIS A 347 64.15 59.18 -22.50
C HIS A 347 65.39 58.93 -23.39
N PHE A 348 65.43 57.80 -24.10
CA PHE A 348 66.54 57.39 -24.97
C PHE A 348 66.41 57.94 -26.41
N LEU A 349 65.19 57.98 -26.95
CA LEU A 349 64.87 58.42 -28.32
C LEU A 349 64.41 59.88 -28.39
N GLY A 350 64.00 60.49 -27.27
CA GLY A 350 63.62 61.91 -27.18
C GLY A 350 64.65 62.87 -27.77
N PRO A 351 65.97 62.68 -27.57
CA PRO A 351 67.00 63.49 -28.21
C PRO A 351 67.10 63.31 -29.73
N PHE A 352 66.65 62.19 -30.29
CA PHE A 352 66.72 61.89 -31.73
C PHE A 352 65.53 62.47 -32.52
N TYR A 353 64.37 62.67 -31.88
CA TYR A 353 63.15 63.19 -32.53
C TYR A 353 62.86 64.67 -32.26
N LEU A 354 63.65 65.35 -31.41
CA LEU A 354 63.56 66.81 -31.17
C LEU A 354 64.54 67.65 -32.02
N LYS A 355 65.23 67.04 -33.00
CA LYS A 355 65.96 67.80 -34.04
C LYS A 355 65.06 68.02 -35.26
N LYS A 356 64.29 69.10 -35.22
CA LYS A 356 64.00 69.90 -36.42
C LYS A 356 64.16 71.37 -36.08
#